data_AF-A0A7Y0XBC9-F1
#
_entry.id   AF-A0A7Y0XBC9-F1
#
_cell.length_a   1.000
_cell.length_b   1.000
_cell.length_c   1.000
_cell.angle_alpha   90.00
_cell.angle_beta   90.00
_cell.angle_gamma   90.00
#
_symmetry.space_group_name_H-M   'P 1'
#
loop_
_entity.id
_entity.type
_entity.pdbx_description
1 polymer ?
#
loop_
_entity_poly.entity_id
_entity_poly.type
_entity_poly.pdbx_seq_one_letter_code
_entity_poly.pdbx_strand_id
1 'polypeptide(L)'
;AGDAANLLKPALARGELSTIAATTWKEYKKYIEKDAALTRRFQVVKLDEPSVSQASDILRGLVGVYEKSHQVLISDEALCAACELSA
;
A
#
# COMPACT_ATOMS: atom_id res chain seq x y z
N ALA A 1 -4.38 -20.68 -13.39
CA ALA A 1 -3.10 -20.08 -12.96
C ALA A 1 -2.86 -20.50 -11.51
N GLY A 2 -1.68 -21.04 -11.22
CA GLY A 2 -1.41 -21.91 -10.06
C GLY A 2 -1.83 -21.35 -8.71
N ASP A 3 -2.44 -22.23 -7.92
CA ASP A 3 -2.93 -21.95 -6.57
C ASP A 3 -1.74 -21.81 -5.60
N ALA A 4 -1.03 -20.69 -5.71
CA ALA A 4 0.05 -20.32 -4.79
C ALA A 4 -0.44 -20.25 -3.33
N ALA A 5 -1.74 -19.99 -3.10
CA ALA A 5 -2.31 -19.98 -1.77
C ALA A 5 -2.25 -21.37 -1.11
N ASN A 6 -2.52 -22.46 -1.86
CA ASN A 6 -2.38 -23.81 -1.32
C ASN A 6 -0.94 -24.19 -0.99
N LEU A 7 0.05 -23.62 -1.69
CA LEU A 7 1.46 -23.82 -1.36
C LEU A 7 1.87 -23.07 -0.08
N LEU A 8 1.27 -21.90 0.17
CA LEU A 8 1.62 -21.04 1.31
C LEU A 8 0.89 -21.44 2.61
N LYS A 9 -0.31 -22.03 2.51
CA LYS A 9 -1.14 -22.43 3.67
C LYS A 9 -0.38 -23.27 4.71
N PRO A 10 0.40 -24.32 4.34
CA PRO A 10 1.12 -25.12 5.33
C PRO A 10 2.20 -24.32 6.08
N ALA A 11 2.98 -23.50 5.37
CA ALA A 11 4.05 -22.67 5.96
C ALA A 11 3.47 -21.58 6.88
N LEU A 12 2.37 -20.94 6.48
CA LEU A 12 1.63 -19.97 7.29
C LEU A 12 1.01 -20.61 8.54
N ALA A 13 0.52 -21.85 8.43
CA ALA A 13 -0.07 -22.57 9.57
C ALA A 13 1.00 -22.97 10.61
N ARG A 14 2.21 -23.34 10.15
CA ARG A 14 3.34 -23.67 11.02
C ARG A 14 4.08 -22.45 11.57
N GLY A 15 3.84 -21.26 11.02
CA GLY A 15 4.51 -20.02 11.45
C GLY A 15 5.95 -19.89 10.92
N GLU A 16 6.34 -20.69 9.94
CA GLU A 16 7.67 -20.67 9.31
C GLU A 16 7.84 -19.50 8.32
N LEU A 17 6.75 -18.81 8.01
CA LEU A 17 6.68 -17.74 7.03
C LEU A 17 6.02 -16.50 7.63
N SER A 18 6.73 -15.37 7.61
CA SER A 18 6.18 -14.05 7.92
C SER A 18 6.01 -13.26 6.63
N THR A 19 4.79 -12.85 6.32
CA THR A 19 4.47 -12.14 5.08
C THR A 19 3.56 -10.94 5.32
N ILE A 20 3.75 -9.90 4.50
CA ILE A 20 2.83 -8.77 4.38
C ILE A 20 2.18 -8.88 3.01
N ALA A 21 0.86 -8.84 2.98
CA ALA A 21 0.09 -8.83 1.74
C ALA A 21 -0.52 -7.44 1.52
N ALA A 22 -0.49 -6.96 0.28
CA ALA A 22 -1.16 -5.74 -0.15
C ALA A 22 -2.20 -6.11 -1.20
N THR A 23 -3.48 -5.79 -0.93
CA THR A 23 -4.60 -6.12 -1.81
C THR A 23 -5.58 -4.97 -1.84
N THR A 24 -6.29 -4.79 -2.94
CA THR A 24 -7.47 -3.93 -2.93
C THR A 24 -8.57 -4.54 -2.05
N TRP A 25 -9.48 -3.72 -1.53
CA TRP A 25 -10.60 -4.21 -0.72
C TRP A 25 -11.47 -5.24 -1.47
N LYS A 26 -11.64 -5.06 -2.78
CA LYS A 26 -12.38 -5.97 -3.65
C LYS A 26 -11.73 -7.36 -3.71
N GLU A 27 -10.40 -7.41 -3.81
CA GLU A 27 -9.65 -8.67 -3.83
C GLU A 27 -9.62 -9.34 -2.47
N TYR A 28 -9.47 -8.57 -1.39
CA TYR A 28 -9.57 -9.08 -0.02
C TYR A 28 -10.89 -9.82 0.20
N LYS A 29 -12.03 -9.19 -0.11
CA LYS A 29 -13.36 -9.80 0.01
C LYS A 29 -13.53 -11.04 -0.87
N LYS A 30 -12.93 -11.04 -2.06
CA LYS A 30 -13.09 -12.13 -3.03
C LYS A 30 -12.26 -13.36 -2.67
N TYR A 31 -11.02 -13.18 -2.21
CA TYR A 31 -10.03 -14.25 -2.12
C TYR A 31 -9.55 -14.55 -0.70
N ILE A 32 -9.53 -13.56 0.20
CA ILE A 32 -9.01 -13.74 1.57
C ILE A 32 -10.16 -13.98 2.54
N GLU A 33 -11.17 -13.11 2.55
CA GLU A 33 -12.29 -13.16 3.50
C GLU A 33 -13.10 -14.47 3.40
N LYS A 34 -13.17 -15.06 2.20
CA LYS A 34 -13.87 -16.33 1.96
C LYS A 34 -13.08 -17.57 2.42
N ASP A 35 -11.78 -17.45 2.64
CA ASP A 35 -10.92 -18.57 3.04
C ASP A 35 -10.66 -18.52 4.55
N ALA A 36 -11.22 -19.49 5.28
CA ALA A 36 -11.12 -19.58 6.74
C ALA A 36 -9.68 -19.78 7.25
N ALA A 37 -8.78 -20.36 6.45
CA ALA A 37 -7.40 -20.55 6.86
C ALA A 37 -6.62 -19.24 6.78
N LEU A 38 -6.87 -18.43 5.75
CA LEU A 38 -6.18 -17.15 5.54
C LEU A 38 -6.68 -16.08 6.51
N THR A 39 -7.99 -15.97 6.73
CA THR A 39 -8.58 -15.00 7.68
C THR A 39 -8.11 -15.17 9.13
N ARG A 40 -7.69 -16.37 9.52
CA ARG A 40 -7.12 -16.63 10.86
C ARG A 40 -5.64 -16.25 10.98
N ARG A 41 -4.93 -16.09 9.87
CA ARG A 41 -3.48 -15.86 9.84
C ARG A 41 -3.11 -14.44 9.43
N PHE A 42 -3.95 -13.80 8.61
CA PHE A 42 -3.78 -12.41 8.26
C PHE A 42 -4.60 -11.51 9.19
N GLN A 43 -3.94 -10.53 9.77
CA GLN A 43 -4.59 -9.41 10.41
C GLN A 43 -4.81 -8.30 9.37
N VAL A 44 -6.05 -7.84 9.23
CA VAL A 44 -6.36 -6.73 8.32
C VAL A 44 -5.88 -5.43 8.95
N VAL A 45 -4.97 -4.76 8.26
CA VAL A 45 -4.61 -3.37 8.52
C VAL A 45 -5.23 -2.55 7.41
N LYS A 46 -6.20 -1.70 7.75
CA LYS A 46 -6.79 -0.77 6.79
C LYS A 46 -5.80 0.35 6.54
N LEU A 47 -5.56 0.62 5.27
CA LEU A 47 -4.76 1.74 4.81
C LEU A 47 -5.70 2.68 4.07
N ASP A 48 -6.00 3.80 4.70
CA ASP A 48 -6.81 4.86 4.11
C ASP A 48 -5.91 5.80 3.29
N GLU A 49 -6.53 6.57 2.40
CA GLU A 49 -5.81 7.59 1.65
C GLU A 49 -5.26 8.68 2.59
N PRO A 50 -4.07 9.23 2.28
CA PRO A 50 -3.53 10.33 3.07
C PRO A 50 -4.44 11.56 2.92
N SER A 51 -4.60 12.32 4.01
CA SER A 51 -5.18 13.66 3.90
C SER A 51 -4.27 14.56 3.06
N VAL A 52 -4.82 15.66 2.50
CA VAL A 52 -4.06 16.63 1.70
C VAL A 52 -2.79 17.09 2.44
N SER A 53 -2.90 17.40 3.75
CA SER A 53 -1.73 17.79 4.56
C SER A 53 -0.68 16.69 4.66
N GLN A 54 -1.11 15.43 4.86
CA GLN A 54 -0.19 14.30 4.93
C GLN A 54 0.46 14.03 3.57
N ALA A 55 -0.29 14.15 2.48
CA ALA A 55 0.23 14.02 1.12
C ALA A 55 1.30 15.08 0.85
N SER A 56 1.06 16.34 1.24
CA SER A 56 2.07 17.41 1.14
C SER A 56 3.33 17.08 1.91
N ASP A 57 3.22 16.60 3.16
CA ASP A 57 4.39 16.20 3.96
C ASP A 57 5.18 15.05 3.33
N ILE A 58 4.48 14.04 2.81
CA ILE A 58 5.10 12.91 2.09
C ILE A 58 5.85 13.41 0.85
N LEU A 59 5.20 14.26 0.05
CA LEU A 59 5.81 14.79 -1.18
C LEU A 59 7.02 15.66 -0.88
N ARG A 60 7.03 16.46 0.21
CA ARG A 60 8.23 17.24 0.59
C ARG A 60 9.46 16.35 0.80
N GLY A 61 9.27 15.15 1.34
CA GLY A 61 10.35 14.15 1.45
C GLY A 61 10.85 13.61 0.11
N LEU A 62 10.04 13.70 -0.95
CA LEU A 62 10.35 13.21 -2.29
C LEU A 62 10.79 14.30 -3.27
N VAL A 63 10.61 15.59 -2.95
CA VAL A 63 10.93 16.73 -3.83
C VAL A 63 12.32 16.60 -4.43
N GLY A 64 13.35 16.42 -3.60
CA GLY A 64 14.73 16.35 -4.10
C GLY A 64 15.00 15.19 -5.07
N VAL A 65 14.25 14.09 -4.95
CA VAL A 65 14.32 12.96 -5.90
C VAL A 65 13.73 13.37 -7.24
N TYR A 66 12.57 14.03 -7.23
CA TYR A 66 11.88 14.48 -8.44
C TYR A 66 12.63 15.63 -9.13
N GLU A 67 13.10 16.62 -8.40
CA GLU A 67 13.90 17.73 -8.96
C GLU A 67 15.14 17.20 -9.69
N LYS A 68 15.86 16.25 -9.08
CA LYS A 68 17.02 15.61 -9.72
C LYS A 68 16.65 14.81 -10.96
N SER A 69 15.56 14.05 -10.91
CA SER A 69 15.10 13.23 -12.02
C SER A 69 14.60 14.06 -13.21
N HIS A 70 13.97 15.19 -12.93
CA HIS A 70 13.32 16.03 -13.95
C HIS A 70 14.11 17.29 -14.32
N GLN A 71 15.20 17.60 -13.62
CA GLN A 71 16.04 18.78 -13.85
C GLN A 71 15.25 20.10 -13.72
N VAL A 72 14.36 20.15 -12.72
CA VAL A 72 13.51 21.32 -12.42
C VAL A 72 13.59 21.64 -10.94
N LEU A 73 13.23 22.88 -10.59
CA LEU A 73 12.97 23.27 -9.21
C LEU A 73 11.47 23.17 -8.94
N ILE A 74 11.08 22.60 -7.80
CA ILE A 74 9.70 22.47 -7.37
C ILE A 74 9.52 23.37 -6.15
N SER A 75 8.70 24.42 -6.28
CA SER A 75 8.38 25.30 -5.15
C SER A 75 7.38 24.64 -4.20
N ASP A 76 7.37 25.08 -2.94
CA ASP A 76 6.43 24.55 -1.93
C ASP A 76 4.98 24.86 -2.32
N GLU A 77 4.72 26.00 -2.96
CA GLU A 77 3.39 26.36 -3.48
C GLU A 77 2.93 25.41 -4.58
N ALA A 78 3.83 25.04 -5.51
CA ALA A 78 3.50 24.10 -6.58
C ALA A 78 3.20 22.71 -6.02
N LEU A 79 3.91 22.29 -4.99
CA LEU A 79 3.67 21.02 -4.29
C LEU A 79 2.33 21.02 -3.56
N CYS A 80 2.02 22.08 -2.80
CA CYS A 80 0.75 22.20 -2.11
C CYS A 80 -0.43 22.23 -3.10
N ALA A 81 -0.30 22.99 -4.19
CA ALA A 81 -1.30 23.03 -5.25
C ALA A 81 -1.51 21.64 -5.91
N ALA A 82 -0.43 20.89 -6.13
CA ALA A 82 -0.54 19.54 -6.69
C ALA A 82 -1.33 18.60 -5.77
N CYS A 83 -1.13 18.66 -4.45
CA CYS A 83 -1.90 17.89 -3.48
C CYS A 83 -3.38 18.30 -3.48
N GLU A 84 -3.67 19.62 -3.42
CA GLU A 84 -5.04 20.14 -3.38
C GLU A 84 -5.85 19.81 -4.63
N LEU A 85 -5.24 19.87 -5.82
CA LEU A 85 -5.92 19.57 -7.08
C LEU A 85 -6.17 18.07 -7.31
N SER A 86 -5.51 17.21 -6.55
CA SER A 86 -5.62 15.75 -6.65
C SER A 86 -6.57 15.12 -5.64
N ALA A 87 -7.05 15.92 -4.67
CA ALA A 87 -8.01 15.52 -3.65
C ALA A 87 -9.43 15.40 -4.20
#